data_AF-B6VUG1-F1
#
_entry.id   AF-B6VUG1-F1
#
_cell.length_a   1.000
_cell.length_b   1.000
_cell.length_c   1.000
_cell.angle_alpha   90.00
_cell.angle_beta   90.00
_cell.angle_gamma   90.00
#
_symmetry.space_group_name_H-M   'P 1'
#
loop_
_entity.id
_entity.type
_entity.pdbx_description
1 polymer ?
#
loop_
_entity_poly.entity_id
_entity_poly.type
_entity_poly.pdbx_seq_one_letter_code
_entity_poly.pdbx_strand_id
1 'polypeptide(L)'
;MLMATVYFASLIFFVLEHKVNPMVTDYWSALWWAFMDVTTVGSNIYAVTPTGKILSVVLAALGMMMFPIFTVYVTSLVQQANKRKEEYYQSQQSEPADTK
;
A
#
# COMPACT_ATOMS: atom_id res chain seq x y z
N MET A 1 -3.04 -7.39 5.60
CA MET A 1 -2.56 -8.15 4.42
C MET A 1 -1.23 -7.60 3.92
N LEU A 2 -1.14 -6.31 3.55
CA LEU A 2 0.11 -5.68 3.06
C LEU A 2 1.30 -5.72 4.04
N MET A 3 1.09 -5.43 5.33
CA MET A 3 2.18 -5.52 6.32
C MET A 3 2.75 -6.94 6.44
N ALA A 4 1.91 -7.97 6.28
CA ALA A 4 2.35 -9.35 6.31
C ALA A 4 3.16 -9.70 5.04
N THR A 5 2.73 -9.24 3.86
CA THR A 5 3.47 -9.48 2.61
C THR A 5 4.84 -8.80 2.62
N VAL A 6 4.95 -7.58 3.16
CA VAL A 6 6.25 -6.88 3.32
C VAL A 6 7.15 -7.65 4.29
N TYR A 7 6.61 -8.13 5.41
CA TYR A 7 7.36 -8.90 6.40
C TYR A 7 7.89 -10.23 5.82
N PHE A 8 7.03 -11.00 5.15
CA PHE A 8 7.44 -12.25 4.51
C PHE A 8 8.40 -12.02 3.34
N ALA A 9 8.20 -10.97 2.53
CA ALA A 9 9.13 -10.62 1.45
C ALA A 9 10.51 -10.23 2.00
N SER A 10 10.56 -9.44 3.07
CA SER A 10 11.79 -9.11 3.80
C SER A 10 12.52 -10.35 4.32
N LEU A 11 11.78 -11.32 4.89
CA LEU A 11 12.34 -12.58 5.38
C LEU A 11 12.89 -13.46 4.25
N ILE A 12 12.12 -13.63 3.17
CA ILE A 12 12.54 -14.43 2.01
C ILE A 12 13.78 -13.78 1.37
N PHE A 13 13.78 -12.45 1.23
CA PHE A 13 14.93 -11.70 0.73
C PHE A 13 16.16 -11.88 1.63
N PHE A 14 15.99 -11.78 2.95
CA PHE A 14 17.06 -11.99 3.92
C PHE A 14 17.63 -13.42 3.81
N VAL A 15 16.79 -14.46 3.82
CA VAL A 15 17.26 -15.85 3.73
C VAL A 15 18.02 -16.13 2.42
N LEU A 16 17.59 -15.52 1.31
CA LEU A 16 18.21 -15.74 -0.01
C LEU A 16 19.48 -14.92 -0.24
N GLU A 17 19.53 -13.66 0.22
CA GLU A 17 20.64 -12.74 -0.08
C GLU A 17 21.65 -12.63 1.06
N HIS A 18 21.30 -12.91 2.32
CA HIS A 18 22.20 -12.74 3.48
C HIS A 18 23.50 -13.55 3.36
N LYS A 19 23.47 -14.69 2.65
CA LYS A 19 24.65 -15.55 2.49
C LYS A 19 25.53 -15.18 1.28
N VAL A 20 25.02 -14.38 0.34
CA VAL A 20 25.65 -14.15 -0.97
C VAL A 20 25.99 -12.67 -1.17
N ASN A 21 25.25 -11.77 -0.54
CA ASN A 21 25.35 -10.34 -0.74
C ASN A 21 25.91 -9.65 0.51
N PRO A 22 27.14 -9.08 0.47
CA PRO A 22 27.72 -8.36 1.60
C PRO A 22 26.97 -7.06 1.96
N MET A 23 26.01 -6.63 1.15
CA MET A 23 25.15 -5.47 1.41
C MET A 23 23.97 -5.79 2.35
N VAL A 24 23.64 -7.06 2.57
CA VAL A 24 22.56 -7.52 3.45
C VAL A 24 23.17 -8.15 4.71
N THR A 25 23.82 -7.31 5.51
CA THR A 25 24.49 -7.74 6.75
C THR A 25 23.51 -8.10 7.84
N ASP A 26 22.40 -7.37 7.93
CA ASP A 26 21.44 -7.46 9.02
C ASP A 26 20.01 -7.54 8.49
N TYR A 27 19.12 -8.18 9.27
CA TYR A 27 17.70 -8.24 8.96
C TYR A 27 17.08 -6.84 8.84
N TRP A 28 17.61 -5.85 9.57
CA TRP A 28 17.20 -4.46 9.48
C TRP A 28 17.39 -3.87 8.07
N SER A 29 18.48 -4.22 7.40
CA SER A 29 18.76 -3.80 6.02
C SER A 29 17.78 -4.41 5.02
N ALA A 30 17.39 -5.68 5.22
CA ALA A 30 16.38 -6.35 4.41
C ALA A 30 14.96 -5.79 4.66
N LEU A 31 14.66 -5.39 5.90
CA LEU A 31 13.40 -4.74 6.25
C LEU A 31 13.32 -3.35 5.61
N TRP A 32 14.40 -2.56 5.70
CA TRP A 32 14.53 -1.27 5.03
C TRP A 32 14.34 -1.41 3.51
N TRP A 33 15.01 -2.39 2.90
CA TRP A 33 14.84 -2.72 1.49
C TRP A 33 13.36 -2.95 1.13
N ALA A 34 12.67 -3.82 1.88
CA ALA A 34 11.29 -4.18 1.58
C ALA A 34 10.32 -2.98 1.71
N PHE A 35 10.54 -2.08 2.67
CA PHE A 35 9.75 -0.86 2.81
C PHE A 35 9.99 0.13 1.66
N MET A 36 11.23 0.28 1.21
CA MET A 36 11.56 1.18 0.10
C MET A 36 11.08 0.63 -1.26
N ASP A 37 11.09 -0.68 -1.43
CA ASP A 37 10.64 -1.35 -2.65
C ASP A 37 9.11 -1.36 -2.76
N VAL A 38 8.38 -1.63 -1.67
CA VAL A 38 6.91 -1.56 -1.66
C VAL A 38 6.38 -0.13 -1.82
N THR A 39 7.17 0.88 -1.45
CA THR A 39 6.81 2.29 -1.69
C THR A 39 7.26 2.79 -3.06
N THR A 40 7.91 1.92 -3.86
CA THR A 40 8.45 2.22 -5.19
C THR A 40 9.52 3.33 -5.21
N VAL A 41 10.00 3.74 -4.03
CA VAL A 41 11.11 4.71 -3.89
C VAL A 41 12.44 4.05 -4.29
N GLY A 42 12.54 2.74 -4.07
CA GLY A 42 13.75 1.97 -4.33
C GLY A 42 14.79 2.17 -3.22
N SER A 43 15.65 1.17 -3.03
CA SER A 43 16.69 1.19 -2.00
C SER A 43 18.08 1.10 -2.63
N ASN A 44 19.11 1.46 -1.87
CA ASN A 44 20.50 1.26 -2.29
C ASN A 44 20.97 -0.22 -2.24
N ILE A 45 20.12 -1.11 -1.74
CA ILE A 45 20.37 -2.56 -1.69
C ILE A 45 19.66 -3.19 -2.88
N TYR A 46 20.42 -3.90 -3.70
CA TYR A 46 19.91 -4.55 -4.91
C TYR A 46 20.06 -6.07 -4.77
N ALA A 47 19.05 -6.79 -5.25
CA ALA A 47 19.09 -8.24 -5.32
C ALA A 47 20.15 -8.69 -6.35
N VAL A 48 21.12 -9.48 -5.92
CA VAL A 48 22.11 -10.09 -6.83
C VAL A 48 21.56 -11.40 -7.39
N THR A 49 20.76 -12.12 -6.59
CA THR A 49 20.19 -13.43 -6.94
C THR A 49 19.01 -13.29 -7.92
N PRO A 50 18.85 -14.24 -8.88
CA PRO A 50 17.71 -14.22 -9.81
C PRO A 50 16.36 -14.27 -9.08
N THR A 51 16.26 -15.09 -8.04
CA THR A 51 15.05 -15.20 -7.21
C THR A 51 14.75 -13.91 -6.45
N GLY A 52 15.77 -13.24 -5.90
CA GLY A 52 15.63 -11.95 -5.24
C GLY A 52 15.14 -10.86 -6.20
N LYS A 53 15.64 -10.84 -7.45
CA LYS A 53 15.18 -9.90 -8.48
C LYS A 53 13.70 -10.07 -8.83
N ILE A 54 13.26 -11.32 -8.98
CA ILE A 54 11.84 -11.62 -9.24
C ILE A 54 10.98 -11.13 -8.07
N LEU A 55 11.44 -11.37 -6.83
CA LEU A 55 10.74 -10.91 -5.63
C LEU A 55 10.64 -9.37 -5.59
N SER A 56 11.70 -8.64 -5.96
CA SER A 56 11.68 -7.18 -6.03
C SER A 56 10.62 -6.67 -7.01
N VAL A 57 10.55 -7.25 -8.21
CA VAL A 57 9.55 -6.84 -9.22
C VAL A 57 8.12 -7.10 -8.72
N VAL A 58 7.89 -8.25 -8.09
CA VAL A 58 6.57 -8.59 -7.54
C VAL A 58 6.18 -7.64 -6.41
N LEU A 59 7.13 -7.32 -5.51
CA LEU A 59 6.87 -6.42 -4.38
C LEU A 59 6.60 -4.98 -4.84
N ALA A 60 7.36 -4.48 -5.81
CA ALA A 60 7.12 -3.18 -6.43
C ALA A 60 5.75 -3.12 -7.13
N ALA A 61 5.34 -4.18 -7.84
CA ALA A 61 4.01 -4.26 -8.46
C ALA A 61 2.87 -4.21 -7.44
N LEU A 62 3.02 -4.91 -6.31
CA LEU A 62 2.07 -4.85 -5.20
C LEU A 62 2.01 -3.45 -4.57
N GLY A 63 3.16 -2.79 -4.44
CA GLY A 63 3.28 -1.42 -3.96
C GLY A 63 2.53 -0.39 -4.81
N MET A 64 2.71 -0.45 -6.13
CA MET A 64 2.02 0.45 -7.08
C MET A 64 0.50 0.38 -7.00
N MET A 65 -0.07 -0.80 -6.68
CA MET A 65 -1.51 -0.95 -6.54
C MET A 65 -2.07 -0.33 -5.25
N MET A 66 -1.23 -0.11 -4.23
CA MET A 66 -1.67 0.39 -2.93
C MET A 66 -2.18 1.84 -2.98
N PHE A 67 -1.44 2.72 -3.66
CA PHE A 67 -1.79 4.15 -3.73
C PHE A 67 -3.15 4.40 -4.41
N PRO A 68 -3.45 3.84 -5.59
CA PRO A 68 -4.74 4.02 -6.25
C PRO A 68 -5.93 3.50 -5.42
N ILE A 69 -5.78 2.35 -4.76
CA ILE A 69 -6.84 1.77 -3.91
C ILE A 69 -7.14 2.71 -2.75
N PHE A 70 -6.11 3.25 -2.11
CA PHE A 70 -6.28 4.22 -1.02
C PHE A 70 -6.98 5.49 -1.50
N THR A 71 -6.55 6.05 -2.64
CA THR A 71 -7.17 7.25 -3.22
C THR A 71 -8.64 7.03 -3.56
N VAL A 72 -8.99 5.90 -4.18
CA VAL A 72 -10.38 5.53 -4.50
C VAL A 72 -11.20 5.36 -3.22
N TYR A 73 -10.65 4.70 -2.21
CA TYR A 73 -11.32 4.53 -0.92
C TYR A 73 -11.65 5.88 -0.27
N VAL A 74 -10.68 6.78 -0.15
CA VAL A 74 -10.90 8.12 0.42
C VAL A 74 -11.93 8.91 -0.40
N THR A 75 -11.80 8.90 -1.72
CA THR A 75 -12.74 9.59 -2.62
C THR A 75 -14.15 9.03 -2.46
N SER A 76 -14.30 7.71 -2.33
CA SER A 76 -15.60 7.07 -2.13
C SER A 76 -16.26 7.47 -0.81
N LEU A 77 -15.48 7.62 0.28
CA LEU A 77 -16.00 8.10 1.56
C LEU A 77 -16.48 9.54 1.47
N VAL A 78 -15.71 10.41 0.80
CA VAL A 78 -16.11 11.81 0.58
C VAL A 78 -17.36 11.89 -0.29
N GLN A 79 -17.43 11.10 -1.35
CA GLN A 79 -18.61 11.02 -2.22
C GLN A 79 -19.85 10.53 -1.47
N GLN A 80 -19.71 9.51 -0.62
CA GLN A 80 -20.82 9.03 0.22
C GLN A 80 -21.27 10.10 1.22
N ALA A 81 -20.32 10.83 1.83
CA ALA A 81 -20.64 11.94 2.73
C ALA A 81 -21.38 13.08 2.02
N ASN A 82 -20.98 13.41 0.79
CA ASN A 82 -21.66 14.43 -0.02
C ASN A 82 -23.07 13.99 -0.45
N LYS A 83 -23.24 12.74 -0.93
CA LYS A 83 -24.57 12.19 -1.26
C LYS A 83 -25.52 12.22 -0.07
N ARG A 84 -25.04 11.83 1.12
CA ARG A 84 -25.86 11.82 2.34
C ARG A 84 -26.29 13.23 2.76
N LYS A 85 -25.45 14.25 2.51
CA LYS A 85 -25.84 15.66 2.71
C LYS A 85 -26.92 16.08 1.71
N GLU A 86 -26.76 15.78 0.43
CA GLU A 86 -27.73 16.13 -0.62
C GLU A 86 -29.11 15.51 -0.33
N GLU A 87 -29.15 14.22 0.04
CA GLU A 87 -30.39 13.53 0.43
C GLU A 87 -31.07 14.21 1.64
N TYR A 88 -30.30 14.63 2.66
CA TYR A 88 -30.82 15.33 3.83
C TYR A 88 -31.43 16.72 3.49
N TYR A 89 -30.78 17.48 2.60
CA TYR A 89 -31.33 18.77 2.17
C TYR A 89 -32.58 18.59 1.29
N GLN A 90 -32.63 17.55 0.45
CA GLN A 90 -33.82 17.25 -0.35
C GLN A 90 -35.00 16.76 0.49
N SER A 91 -34.77 15.96 1.55
CA SER A 91 -35.85 15.53 2.45
C SER A 91 -36.44 16.69 3.24
N GLN A 92 -35.61 17.64 3.71
CA GLN A 92 -36.12 18.85 4.38
C GLN A 92 -36.88 19.80 3.46
N GLN A 93 -36.52 19.86 2.18
CA GLN A 93 -37.21 20.73 1.22
C GLN A 93 -38.50 20.10 0.66
N SER A 94 -38.69 18.79 0.85
CA SER A 94 -39.90 18.06 0.45
C SER A 94 -40.89 17.81 1.59
N GLU A 95 -40.54 18.07 2.86
CA GLU A 95 -41.53 18.26 3.94
C GLU A 95 -42.32 19.55 3.65
N PRO A 96 -43.62 19.47 3.32
CA PRO A 96 -44.42 20.65 3.03
C PRO A 96 -44.54 21.48 4.30
N ALA A 97 -44.45 22.80 4.15
CA ALA A 97 -44.66 23.82 5.18
C ALA A 97 -46.13 23.89 5.66
N ASP A 98 -46.72 22.73 5.94
CA ASP A 98 -48.11 22.56 6.37
C ASP A 98 -48.15 21.96 7.78
N THR A 99 -47.75 22.78 8.74
CA THR A 99 -48.30 22.70 10.09
C THR A 99 -48.31 24.13 10.65
N LYS A 100 -49.30 24.90 10.20
CA LYS A 100 -49.78 26.08 10.95
C LYS A 100 -50.64 25.62 12.11
#